data_AF-A0A182PT44-F1
#
_entry.id   AF-A0A182PT44-F1
#
_cell.length_a   1.000
_cell.length_b   1.000
_cell.length_c   1.000
_cell.angle_alpha   90.00
_cell.angle_beta   90.00
_cell.angle_gamma   90.00
#
_symmetry.space_group_name_H-M   'P 1'
#
loop_
_entity.id
_entity.type
_entity.pdbx_description
1 polymer ?
#
loop_
_entity_poly.entity_id
_entity_poly.type
_entity_poly.pdbx_seq_one_letter_code
_entity_poly.pdbx_strand_id
1 'polypeptide(L)'
;MSGENYRSATKSHDPGWNDPPPIPIAHKARAAGTKAEQKQKEDDGAGNAKAPDRDVMITQVRTVFDEYVQRLEESRRANVQKRINLLYDQWTNRTLPEELEILVYNLSTALLDEDDVRANVLHRTIVCDHASKCAQWAPMLRQLIFTLQLRNERTKPIGADPIVQPL
;
A
#
# COMPACT_ATOMS: atom_id res chain seq x y z
N MET A 1 -39.12 -20.67 -46.65
CA MET A 1 -38.46 -20.86 -45.34
C MET A 1 -36.97 -20.76 -45.59
N SER A 2 -36.37 -19.71 -45.03
CA SER A 2 -34.94 -19.39 -45.07
C SER A 2 -34.09 -20.47 -44.39
N GLY A 3 -32.81 -20.55 -44.76
CA GLY A 3 -31.85 -21.41 -44.08
C GLY A 3 -30.50 -21.44 -44.77
N GLU A 4 -29.78 -20.33 -44.72
CA GLU A 4 -28.33 -20.27 -44.95
C GLU A 4 -27.60 -21.18 -43.96
N ASN A 5 -26.51 -21.84 -44.39
CA ASN A 5 -25.35 -21.93 -43.51
C ASN A 5 -24.05 -22.12 -44.31
N TYR A 6 -23.37 -20.99 -44.45
CA TYR A 6 -21.99 -20.86 -44.86
C TYR A 6 -21.06 -21.56 -43.85
N ARG A 7 -20.18 -22.43 -44.34
CA ARG A 7 -18.92 -22.75 -43.64
C ARG A 7 -17.77 -22.54 -44.62
N SER A 8 -17.35 -21.28 -44.74
CA SER A 8 -16.08 -20.93 -45.37
C SER A 8 -15.03 -20.76 -44.28
N ALA A 9 -13.89 -21.42 -44.50
CA ALA A 9 -12.73 -21.46 -43.62
C ALA A 9 -12.32 -20.06 -43.13
N THR A 10 -12.22 -19.91 -41.82
CA THR A 10 -11.60 -18.74 -41.19
C THR A 10 -10.11 -18.78 -41.50
N LYS A 11 -9.74 -17.98 -42.50
CA LYS A 11 -8.39 -17.49 -42.76
C LYS A 11 -7.83 -16.91 -41.46
N SER A 12 -6.82 -17.58 -40.88
CA SER A 12 -6.11 -17.12 -39.70
C SER A 12 -5.48 -15.76 -39.98
N HIS A 13 -6.13 -14.69 -39.52
CA HIS A 13 -5.52 -13.40 -39.31
C HIS A 13 -4.92 -13.45 -37.91
N ASP A 14 -3.60 -13.58 -37.82
CA ASP A 14 -2.87 -13.23 -36.61
C ASP A 14 -2.59 -11.72 -36.73
N PRO A 15 -3.24 -10.85 -35.93
CA PRO A 15 -2.93 -9.43 -35.95
C PRO A 15 -1.51 -9.31 -35.41
N GLY A 16 -0.55 -9.05 -36.31
CA GLY A 16 0.88 -8.86 -36.02
C GLY A 16 1.13 -7.74 -35.01
N TRP A 17 0.89 -8.06 -33.75
CA TRP A 17 0.95 -7.18 -32.59
C TRP A 17 1.71 -7.87 -31.44
N ASN A 18 2.69 -8.71 -31.77
CA ASN A 18 3.51 -9.34 -30.74
C ASN A 18 4.99 -9.52 -31.12
N ASP A 19 5.57 -8.52 -31.80
CA ASP A 19 7.02 -8.34 -31.79
C ASP A 19 7.36 -7.15 -30.89
N PRO A 20 7.94 -7.37 -29.69
CA PRO A 20 8.45 -6.28 -28.89
C PRO A 20 9.64 -5.61 -29.63
N PRO A 21 9.81 -4.29 -29.53
CA PRO A 21 10.92 -3.61 -30.20
C PRO A 21 12.27 -4.11 -29.64
N PRO A 22 13.29 -4.30 -30.50
CA PRO A 22 14.61 -4.70 -30.05
C PRO A 22 15.21 -3.58 -29.18
N ILE A 23 15.50 -3.91 -27.92
CA ILE A 23 16.17 -3.00 -26.99
C ILE A 23 17.64 -2.90 -27.44
N PRO A 24 18.17 -1.73 -27.82
CA PRO A 24 19.58 -1.59 -28.14
C PRO A 24 20.39 -1.69 -26.84
N ILE A 25 20.96 -2.88 -26.58
CA ILE A 25 21.94 -3.08 -25.51
C ILE A 25 23.27 -2.52 -26.01
N ALA A 26 23.53 -1.27 -25.69
CA ALA A 26 24.88 -0.73 -25.70
C ALA A 26 25.03 0.15 -24.47
N HIS A 27 25.71 -0.35 -23.43
CA HIS A 27 26.84 0.34 -22.80
C HIS A 27 27.70 -0.66 -22.04
N LYS A 28 28.99 -0.35 -22.10
CA LYS A 28 30.16 -1.18 -21.89
C LYS A 28 30.61 -1.10 -20.41
N ALA A 29 30.94 -2.27 -19.86
CA ALA A 29 31.87 -2.60 -18.77
C ALA A 29 32.21 -1.57 -17.66
N ARG A 30 32.13 -2.01 -16.38
CA ARG A 30 33.29 -1.94 -15.44
C ARG A 30 33.10 -2.75 -14.14
N ALA A 31 34.06 -3.66 -13.90
CA ALA A 31 34.66 -4.11 -12.63
C ALA A 31 33.79 -4.61 -11.45
N ALA A 32 33.79 -5.93 -11.23
CA ALA A 32 33.86 -6.52 -9.88
C ALA A 32 35.29 -6.27 -9.33
N GLY A 33 35.49 -5.71 -8.14
CA GLY A 33 35.19 -6.27 -6.82
C GLY A 33 36.43 -7.01 -6.32
N THR A 34 37.27 -6.48 -5.43
CA THR A 34 37.09 -6.58 -3.98
C THR A 34 38.23 -5.86 -3.25
N LYS A 35 37.90 -5.08 -2.21
CA LYS A 35 38.42 -5.31 -0.85
C LYS A 35 37.63 -4.47 0.15
N ALA A 36 37.11 -5.18 1.14
CA ALA A 36 36.51 -4.65 2.34
C ALA A 36 37.57 -3.98 3.23
N GLU A 37 37.16 -2.95 3.98
CA GLU A 37 37.72 -2.66 5.30
C GLU A 37 36.65 -1.94 6.13
N GLN A 38 36.37 -2.49 7.30
CA GLN A 38 35.48 -1.96 8.32
C GLN A 38 36.08 -0.68 8.93
N LYS A 39 35.24 0.29 9.30
CA LYS A 39 35.49 1.04 10.53
C LYS A 39 34.20 1.62 11.13
N GLN A 40 33.83 1.02 12.25
CA GLN A 40 32.98 1.58 13.30
C GLN A 40 33.51 2.96 13.73
N LYS A 41 32.60 3.92 13.88
CA LYS A 41 32.77 5.05 14.80
C LYS A 41 31.40 5.50 15.29
N GLU A 42 31.14 5.25 16.57
CA GLU A 42 30.21 6.04 17.38
C GLU A 42 30.79 7.46 17.51
N ASP A 43 29.94 8.49 17.38
CA ASP A 43 29.57 9.37 18.50
C ASP A 43 28.87 10.66 18.01
N ASP A 44 27.96 11.13 18.86
CA ASP A 44 27.39 12.48 19.00
C ASP A 44 26.42 13.07 17.96
N GLY A 45 25.14 13.10 18.39
CA GLY A 45 24.52 14.37 18.78
C GLY A 45 24.34 15.45 17.70
N ALA A 46 23.40 15.23 16.77
CA ALA A 46 22.81 16.32 16.00
C ALA A 46 21.28 16.20 16.05
N GLY A 47 20.64 17.26 16.55
CA GLY A 47 19.20 17.45 16.50
C GLY A 47 18.71 17.35 15.05
N ASN A 48 18.19 16.18 14.74
CA ASN A 48 17.41 15.91 13.55
C ASN A 48 16.08 15.38 14.11
N ALA A 49 14.95 15.68 13.48
CA ALA A 49 13.66 15.14 13.91
C ALA A 49 13.72 13.60 13.80
N LYS A 50 14.22 12.94 14.85
CA LYS A 50 14.39 11.48 14.88
C LYS A 50 12.98 10.93 14.80
N ALA A 51 12.75 10.11 13.79
CA ALA A 51 11.58 9.25 13.76
C ALA A 51 11.41 8.61 15.16
N PRO A 52 10.16 8.46 15.64
CA PRO A 52 9.90 7.85 16.93
C PRO A 52 10.62 6.52 17.07
N ASP A 53 10.97 6.16 18.31
CA ASP A 53 11.55 4.84 18.58
C ASP A 53 10.66 3.75 17.99
N ARG A 54 11.27 2.69 17.48
CA ARG A 54 10.55 1.63 16.78
C ARG A 54 9.52 0.93 17.66
N ASP A 55 9.79 0.78 18.94
CA ASP A 55 8.84 0.16 19.87
C ASP A 55 7.62 1.07 20.09
N VAL A 56 7.82 2.38 20.03
CA VAL A 56 6.72 3.37 20.02
C VAL A 56 5.93 3.26 18.71
N MET A 57 6.62 3.17 17.57
CA MET A 57 5.96 3.04 16.26
C MET A 57 5.07 1.79 16.19
N ILE A 58 5.59 0.61 16.53
CA ILE A 58 4.80 -0.63 16.46
C ILE A 58 3.65 -0.63 17.47
N THR A 59 3.83 -0.02 18.64
CA THR A 59 2.76 0.09 19.64
C THR A 59 1.60 0.92 19.09
N GLN A 60 1.88 2.08 18.50
CA GLN A 60 0.84 2.90 17.86
C GLN A 60 0.16 2.16 16.72
N VAL A 61 0.93 1.54 15.83
CA VAL A 61 0.39 0.78 14.69
C VAL A 61 -0.58 -0.31 15.19
N ARG A 62 -0.21 -1.05 16.24
CA ARG A 62 -1.08 -2.06 16.85
C ARG A 62 -2.37 -1.45 17.37
N THR A 63 -2.28 -0.41 18.20
CA THR A 63 -3.46 0.24 18.78
C THR A 63 -4.42 0.74 17.72
N VAL A 64 -3.92 1.51 16.75
CA VAL A 64 -4.76 2.13 15.72
C VAL A 64 -5.36 1.07 14.82
N PHE A 65 -4.53 0.15 14.32
CA PHE A 65 -5.04 -0.81 13.35
C PHE A 65 -6.02 -1.79 14.00
N ASP A 66 -5.72 -2.29 15.20
CA ASP A 66 -6.64 -3.20 15.91
C ASP A 66 -7.99 -2.52 16.17
N GLU A 67 -7.99 -1.22 16.53
CA GLU A 67 -9.23 -0.45 16.66
C GLU A 67 -10.04 -0.43 15.34
N TYR A 68 -9.38 -0.16 14.22
CA TYR A 68 -10.05 -0.20 12.92
C TYR A 68 -10.54 -1.60 12.55
N VAL A 69 -9.81 -2.65 12.91
CA VAL A 69 -10.26 -4.04 12.71
C VAL A 69 -11.52 -4.33 13.54
N GLN A 70 -11.59 -3.85 14.78
CA GLN A 70 -12.79 -4.00 15.62
C GLN A 70 -14.01 -3.25 15.09
N ARG A 71 -13.82 -2.26 14.20
CA ARG A 71 -14.91 -1.55 13.51
C ARG A 71 -15.40 -2.26 12.26
N LEU A 72 -14.66 -3.24 11.74
CA LEU A 72 -15.08 -4.04 10.59
C LEU A 72 -16.20 -5.00 10.95
N GLU A 73 -17.02 -5.35 9.95
CA GLU A 73 -18.00 -6.43 10.05
C GLU A 73 -17.34 -7.74 10.49
N GLU A 74 -18.03 -8.50 11.34
CA GLU A 74 -17.52 -9.72 11.96
C GLU A 74 -17.07 -10.78 10.93
N SER A 75 -17.81 -10.89 9.82
CA SER A 75 -17.50 -11.76 8.68
C SER A 75 -16.13 -11.47 8.04
N ARG A 76 -15.68 -10.21 8.08
CA ARG A 76 -14.42 -9.74 7.47
C ARG A 76 -13.30 -9.66 8.49
N ARG A 77 -13.65 -9.42 9.75
CA ARG A 77 -12.73 -9.24 10.89
C ARG A 77 -11.75 -10.37 11.01
N ALA A 78 -12.21 -11.63 10.96
CA ALA A 78 -11.32 -12.79 11.12
C ALA A 78 -10.23 -12.88 10.04
N ASN A 79 -10.54 -12.53 8.78
CA ASN A 79 -9.56 -12.55 7.70
C ASN A 79 -8.56 -11.38 7.83
N VAL A 80 -9.08 -10.19 8.13
CA VAL A 80 -8.29 -8.97 8.30
C VAL A 80 -7.36 -9.10 9.51
N GLN A 81 -7.84 -9.63 10.63
CA GLN A 81 -7.02 -9.88 11.82
C GLN A 81 -5.88 -10.87 11.54
N LYS A 82 -6.11 -11.94 10.77
CA LYS A 82 -5.02 -12.85 10.39
C LYS A 82 -3.91 -12.13 9.61
N ARG A 83 -4.29 -11.25 8.68
CA ARG A 83 -3.33 -10.47 7.87
C ARG A 83 -2.60 -9.41 8.69
N ILE A 84 -3.26 -8.82 9.67
CA ILE A 84 -2.62 -7.83 10.56
C ILE A 84 -1.63 -8.47 11.50
N ASN A 85 -1.95 -9.65 12.02
CA ASN A 85 -1.02 -10.41 12.84
C ASN A 85 0.24 -10.78 12.04
N LEU A 86 0.09 -11.14 10.77
CA LEU A 86 1.25 -11.38 9.88
C LEU A 86 2.14 -10.13 9.72
N LEU A 87 1.55 -8.94 9.57
CA LEU A 87 2.30 -7.68 9.56
C LEU A 87 3.05 -7.50 10.89
N TYR A 88 2.40 -7.72 12.03
CA TYR A 88 3.03 -7.59 13.35
C TYR A 88 4.16 -8.60 13.56
N ASP A 89 4.00 -9.82 13.08
CA ASP A 89 5.04 -10.85 13.14
C ASP A 89 6.23 -10.45 12.27
N GLN A 90 5.97 -10.01 11.03
CA GLN A 90 7.03 -9.58 10.13
C GLN A 90 7.81 -8.37 10.67
N TRP A 91 7.08 -7.42 11.28
CA TRP A 91 7.66 -6.31 12.00
C TRP A 91 8.49 -6.85 13.18
N THR A 92 7.90 -7.55 14.15
CA THR A 92 8.60 -7.98 15.38
C THR A 92 9.86 -8.81 15.07
N ASN A 93 9.80 -9.68 14.07
CA ASN A 93 10.92 -10.53 13.64
C ASN A 93 11.97 -9.81 12.76
N ARG A 94 11.90 -8.49 12.59
CA ARG A 94 12.86 -7.67 11.81
C ARG A 94 12.95 -8.10 10.34
N THR A 95 11.87 -8.69 9.81
CA THR A 95 11.80 -9.10 8.39
C THR A 95 11.18 -8.01 7.51
N LEU A 96 10.57 -7.01 8.13
CA LEU A 96 10.05 -5.81 7.48
C LEU A 96 11.18 -4.78 7.34
N PRO A 97 11.45 -4.24 6.14
CA PRO A 97 12.42 -3.16 5.97
C PRO A 97 12.04 -1.91 6.78
N GLU A 98 13.04 -1.19 7.30
CA GLU A 98 12.82 0.01 8.12
C GLU A 98 12.00 1.09 7.41
N GLU A 99 12.26 1.32 6.12
CA GLU A 99 11.45 2.26 5.31
C GLU A 99 9.97 1.86 5.29
N LEU A 100 9.68 0.56 5.21
CA LEU A 100 8.33 0.04 5.20
C LEU A 100 7.68 0.10 6.59
N GLU A 101 8.47 -0.06 7.66
CA GLU A 101 8.02 0.22 9.03
C GLU A 101 7.55 1.67 9.16
N ILE A 102 8.36 2.63 8.69
CA ILE A 102 8.03 4.06 8.72
C ILE A 102 6.77 4.36 7.89
N LEU A 103 6.63 3.77 6.70
CA LEU A 103 5.44 3.96 5.86
C LEU A 103 4.16 3.44 6.53
N VAL A 104 4.23 2.26 7.17
CA VAL A 104 3.10 1.68 7.90
C VAL A 104 2.77 2.50 9.16
N TYR A 105 3.78 3.01 9.86
CA TYR A 105 3.59 3.96 10.96
C TYR A 105 2.91 5.25 10.50
N ASN A 106 3.38 5.85 9.40
CA ASN A 106 2.76 7.04 8.82
C ASN A 106 1.32 6.77 8.38
N LEU A 107 1.02 5.57 7.89
CA LEU A 107 -0.34 5.16 7.56
C LEU A 107 -1.22 5.12 8.82
N SER A 108 -0.71 4.59 9.94
CA SER A 108 -1.45 4.62 11.22
C SER A 108 -1.74 6.06 11.68
N THR A 109 -0.78 6.97 11.51
CA THR A 109 -0.98 8.39 11.82
C THR A 109 -2.02 9.03 10.90
N ALA A 110 -2.01 8.69 9.60
CA ALA A 110 -3.05 9.14 8.67
C ALA A 110 -4.45 8.65 9.04
N LEU A 111 -4.57 7.42 9.54
CA LEU A 111 -5.84 6.87 10.05
C LEU A 111 -6.31 7.58 11.33
N LEU A 112 -5.39 7.99 12.21
CA LEU A 112 -5.70 8.74 13.42
C LEU A 112 -6.22 10.15 13.11
N ASP A 113 -5.54 10.83 12.19
CA ASP A 113 -5.89 12.19 11.75
C ASP A 113 -7.13 12.22 10.83
N GLU A 114 -7.73 11.05 10.58
CA GLU A 114 -8.89 10.86 9.70
C GLU A 114 -8.65 11.34 8.25
N ASP A 115 -7.39 11.35 7.81
CA ASP A 115 -6.98 11.83 6.48
C ASP A 115 -6.93 10.66 5.48
N ASP A 116 -8.06 10.43 4.80
CA ASP A 116 -8.18 9.34 3.83
C ASP A 116 -7.35 9.57 2.56
N VAL A 117 -7.07 10.82 2.19
CA VAL A 117 -6.26 11.15 1.02
C VAL A 117 -4.81 10.74 1.26
N ARG A 118 -4.23 11.16 2.40
CA ARG A 118 -2.87 10.79 2.78
C ARG A 118 -2.74 9.28 3.02
N ALA A 119 -3.75 8.65 3.62
CA ALA A 119 -3.75 7.20 3.81
C ALA A 119 -3.72 6.44 2.46
N ASN A 120 -4.46 6.89 1.45
CA ASN A 120 -4.42 6.30 0.10
C ASN A 120 -3.06 6.47 -0.58
N VAL A 121 -2.44 7.64 -0.46
CA VAL A 121 -1.10 7.88 -1.02
C VAL A 121 -0.09 6.92 -0.40
N LEU A 122 -0.07 6.80 0.93
CA LEU A 122 0.83 5.89 1.65
C LEU A 122 0.60 4.43 1.27
N HIS A 123 -0.66 3.99 1.16
CA HIS A 123 -0.96 2.64 0.69
C HIS A 123 -0.43 2.39 -0.73
N ARG A 124 -0.58 3.35 -1.65
CA ARG A 124 -0.02 3.24 -3.00
C ARG A 124 1.51 3.12 -2.98
N THR A 125 2.19 3.95 -2.21
CA THR A 125 3.65 3.87 -2.02
C THR A 125 4.05 2.48 -1.52
N ILE A 126 3.38 1.97 -0.48
CA ILE A 126 3.65 0.63 0.08
C ILE A 126 3.52 -0.46 -1.00
N VAL A 127 2.42 -0.47 -1.75
CA VAL A 127 2.17 -1.56 -2.72
C VAL A 127 2.97 -1.43 -4.00
N CYS A 128 3.37 -0.23 -4.41
CA CYS A 128 4.17 -0.01 -5.61
C CYS A 128 5.66 -0.31 -5.35
N ASP A 129 6.19 0.19 -4.24
CA ASP A 129 7.64 0.17 -4.01
C ASP A 129 8.07 -1.10 -3.25
N HIS A 130 7.16 -1.70 -2.47
CA HIS A 130 7.45 -2.85 -1.62
C HIS A 130 6.52 -4.05 -1.85
N ALA A 131 5.93 -4.17 -3.05
CA ALA A 131 4.95 -5.20 -3.41
C ALA A 131 5.32 -6.61 -2.93
N SER A 132 6.56 -7.04 -3.16
CA SER A 132 7.04 -8.39 -2.81
C SER A 132 7.13 -8.65 -1.30
N LYS A 133 7.26 -7.60 -0.50
CA LYS A 133 7.36 -7.68 0.97
C LYS A 133 6.00 -7.55 1.65
N CYS A 134 5.05 -6.84 1.03
CA CYS A 134 3.75 -6.55 1.64
C CYS A 134 2.57 -7.32 1.03
N ALA A 135 2.72 -8.04 -0.09
CA ALA A 135 1.61 -8.64 -0.84
C ALA A 135 0.61 -9.45 0.00
N GLN A 136 1.10 -10.16 1.04
CA GLN A 136 0.26 -11.04 1.86
C GLN A 136 -0.68 -10.29 2.81
N TRP A 137 -0.31 -9.08 3.25
CA TRP A 137 -1.08 -8.30 4.22
C TRP A 137 -1.53 -6.93 3.69
N ALA A 138 -0.91 -6.39 2.64
CA ALA A 138 -1.28 -5.10 2.05
C ALA A 138 -2.78 -4.97 1.69
N PRO A 139 -3.48 -6.01 1.19
CA PRO A 139 -4.91 -5.92 0.95
C PRO A 139 -5.73 -5.54 2.18
N MET A 140 -5.25 -5.86 3.39
CA MET A 140 -5.90 -5.46 4.65
C MET A 140 -5.83 -3.95 4.87
N LEU A 141 -4.71 -3.30 4.55
CA LEU A 141 -4.58 -1.84 4.67
C LEU A 141 -5.63 -1.12 3.84
N ARG A 142 -5.89 -1.60 2.61
CA ARG A 142 -6.93 -1.03 1.76
C ARG A 142 -8.31 -1.11 2.40
N GLN A 143 -8.58 -2.17 3.18
CA GLN A 143 -9.84 -2.31 3.91
C GLN A 143 -9.97 -1.30 5.04
N LEU A 144 -8.90 -1.04 5.80
CA LEU A 144 -8.92 -0.02 6.85
C LEU A 144 -9.19 1.37 6.25
N ILE A 145 -8.56 1.67 5.11
CA ILE A 145 -8.78 2.93 4.38
C ILE A 145 -10.23 3.04 3.90
N PHE A 146 -10.83 1.97 3.38
CA PHE A 146 -12.25 1.98 3.02
C PHE A 146 -13.16 2.27 4.21
N THR A 147 -12.84 1.72 5.39
CA THR A 147 -13.58 2.01 6.62
C THR A 147 -13.45 3.48 7.03
N LEU A 148 -12.26 4.08 6.87
CA LEU A 148 -12.05 5.50 7.10
C LEU A 148 -12.88 6.35 6.10
N GLN A 149 -12.80 6.04 4.81
CA GLN A 149 -13.54 6.77 3.76
C GLN A 149 -15.04 6.79 4.03
N LEU A 150 -15.61 5.61 4.32
CA LEU A 150 -17.04 5.49 4.64
C LEU A 150 -17.42 6.31 5.87
N ARG A 151 -16.52 6.43 6.85
CA ARG A 151 -16.74 7.24 8.05
C ARG A 151 -16.69 8.73 7.72
N ASN A 152 -15.70 9.17 6.94
CA ASN A 152 -15.55 10.56 6.51
C ASN A 152 -16.72 11.04 5.65
N GLU A 153 -17.28 10.15 4.83
CA GLU A 153 -18.49 10.44 4.05
C GLU A 153 -19.72 10.65 4.93
N ARG A 154 -19.82 9.93 6.07
CA ARG A 154 -20.91 10.09 7.04
C ARG A 154 -20.77 11.35 7.90
N THR A 155 -19.56 11.86 8.10
CA THR A 155 -19.31 13.06 8.93
C THR A 155 -19.32 14.36 8.13
N LYS A 156 -19.32 14.31 6.79
CA LYS A 156 -19.54 15.50 5.96
C LYS A 156 -20.93 16.09 6.26
N PRO A 157 -21.04 17.35 6.73
CA PRO A 157 -22.32 17.96 6.99
C PRO A 157 -23.09 18.13 5.69
N ILE A 158 -24.21 17.43 5.57
CA ILE A 158 -25.25 17.68 4.58
C ILE A 158 -25.87 19.04 4.93
N GLY A 159 -25.39 20.14 4.36
CA GLY A 159 -25.98 21.44 4.67
C GLY A 159 -25.15 22.66 4.28
N ALA A 160 -24.99 22.87 2.97
CA ALA A 160 -24.71 24.21 2.44
C ALA A 160 -25.31 24.36 1.03
N ASP A 161 -26.57 23.95 0.87
CA ASP A 161 -27.42 24.48 -0.21
C ASP A 161 -28.39 25.47 0.43
N PRO A 162 -28.21 26.80 0.25
CA PRO A 162 -29.25 27.75 0.61
C PRO A 162 -30.41 27.56 -0.37
N ILE A 163 -31.47 26.92 0.11
CA ILE A 163 -32.78 26.89 -0.54
C ILE A 163 -33.28 28.33 -0.58
N VAL A 164 -33.00 29.03 -1.69
CA VAL A 164 -33.67 30.29 -2.02
C VAL A 164 -35.04 29.92 -2.60
N GLN A 165 -36.09 29.97 -1.78
CA GLN A 165 -37.46 30.02 -2.28
C GLN A 165 -37.83 31.47 -2.55
N PRO A 166 -38.18 31.85 -3.80
CA PRO A 166 -38.81 33.13 -4.05
C PRO A 166 -40.30 33.08 -3.66
N LEU A 167 -40.75 34.21 -3.11
CA LEU A 167 -42.08 34.51 -2.57
C LEU A 167 -43.16 34.53 -3.67
#